data_AF-A0A167YMY2-F1
#
_entry.id   AF-A0A167YMY2-F1
#
_cell.length_a   1.000
_cell.length_b   1.000
_cell.length_c   1.000
_cell.angle_alpha   90.00
_cell.angle_beta   90.00
_cell.angle_gamma   90.00
#
_symmetry.space_group_name_H-M   'P 1'
#
loop_
_entity.id
_entity.type
_entity.pdbx_description
1 polymer ?
#
loop_
_entity_poly.entity_id
_entity_poly.type
_entity_poly.pdbx_seq_one_letter_code
_entity_poly.pdbx_strand_id
1 'polypeptide(L)'
;MSFACIMFMALELDRSNLGQAVSDNLLDDLGLTTNDYNLGTTVRLVSFLCAEIPSQLVSKWMGPDRWIPMQMCLWSLVAGSQFWLSGRSSYLVCRALLGILQGGFIPDVVLYLSYFYKHHEMSLRLSWFWGMDTAAEIVADIMAYGILHMRGVKGYGGWRWLFLIEGCITFVAGIFAFLLMPPGPCQTASWFRGKDGWFTPREETIMVNRVLRDDPSKSGMHNRQPVTPKLLWKSICDYDLWPLYLIGMLFEIPSSPPGSYLTLSLRSLGFSTFQTNLLAIPESVLSIFTMFLLSSLSEWWHELTFTALLAQVWCIPFLIWLEVAYTSESNKWAVYAVMTVFLGQPYVAWNSRNSNTVRSRTVSAAAYNMFVQLSGIISAQIYREDDKPLYRRGNKVLLGILALNFVVYGFAKFYYVRRNQYRDRIWNGMTEEERLHYLATTKDEGNKRLDFRFEH
;
A
#
# COMPACT_ATOMS: atom_id res chain seq x y z
N MET A 1 11.95 14.73 1.49
CA MET A 1 10.64 14.19 1.88
C MET A 1 9.51 14.71 1.03
N SER A 2 9.28 16.02 0.94
CA SER A 2 8.21 16.60 0.10
C SER A 2 8.23 16.09 -1.35
N PHE A 3 9.42 15.93 -1.93
CA PHE A 3 9.58 15.35 -3.25
C PHE A 3 9.11 13.88 -3.37
N ALA A 4 9.41 13.04 -2.36
CA ALA A 4 8.92 11.66 -2.31
C ALA A 4 7.40 11.59 -2.15
N CYS A 5 6.80 12.52 -1.40
CA CYS A 5 5.35 12.64 -1.27
C CYS A 5 4.70 13.01 -2.62
N ILE A 6 5.30 13.92 -3.40
CA ILE A 6 4.78 14.29 -4.73
C ILE A 6 4.85 13.10 -5.70
N MET A 7 5.96 12.34 -5.70
CA MET A 7 6.05 11.16 -6.55
C MET A 7 5.04 10.07 -6.15
N PHE A 8 4.74 9.94 -4.87
CA PHE A 8 3.75 8.99 -4.38
C PHE A 8 2.32 9.44 -4.70
N MET A 9 2.02 10.74 -4.57
CA MET A 9 0.78 11.32 -5.06
C MET A 9 0.57 11.05 -6.56
N ALA A 10 1.62 11.14 -7.37
CA ALA A 10 1.57 10.79 -8.79
C ALA A 10 1.23 9.31 -9.02
N LEU A 11 1.76 8.39 -8.21
CA LEU A 11 1.41 6.97 -8.28
C LEU A 11 -0.08 6.74 -7.97
N GLU A 12 -0.60 7.42 -6.96
CA GLU A 12 -1.96 7.19 -6.49
C GLU A 12 -3.02 7.80 -7.42
N LEU A 13 -2.70 8.92 -8.08
CA LEU A 13 -3.49 9.42 -9.23
C LEU A 13 -3.67 8.32 -10.30
N ASP A 14 -2.59 7.65 -10.68
CA ASP A 14 -2.65 6.59 -11.69
C ASP A 14 -3.34 5.29 -11.20
N ARG A 15 -3.59 5.13 -9.91
CA ARG A 15 -4.29 3.95 -9.34
C ARG A 15 -5.79 4.19 -9.19
N SER A 16 -6.16 5.36 -8.68
CA SER A 16 -7.55 5.80 -8.50
C SER A 16 -8.29 6.02 -9.82
N ASN A 17 -7.54 6.32 -10.90
CA ASN A 17 -8.08 6.57 -12.24
C ASN A 17 -9.07 5.52 -12.77
N LEU A 18 -8.89 4.24 -12.40
CA LEU A 18 -9.74 3.16 -12.88
C LEU A 18 -11.14 3.25 -12.27
N GLY A 19 -11.23 3.50 -10.96
CA GLY A 19 -12.51 3.63 -10.26
C GLY A 19 -13.33 4.81 -10.79
N GLN A 20 -12.66 5.91 -11.08
CA GLN A 20 -13.24 7.11 -11.69
C GLN A 20 -13.62 6.89 -13.16
N ALA A 21 -12.80 6.20 -13.95
CA ALA A 21 -13.12 5.86 -15.33
C ALA A 21 -14.36 4.96 -15.44
N VAL A 22 -14.53 4.01 -14.52
CA VAL A 22 -15.74 3.16 -14.45
C VAL A 22 -17.00 3.99 -14.18
N SER A 23 -16.88 5.10 -13.43
CA SER A 23 -18.01 6.02 -13.23
C SER A 23 -18.49 6.69 -14.53
N ASP A 24 -17.60 6.88 -15.51
CA ASP A 24 -17.86 7.46 -16.84
C ASP A 24 -18.13 6.40 -17.92
N ASN A 25 -18.71 5.26 -17.54
CA ASN A 25 -19.14 4.18 -18.44
C ASN A 25 -18.00 3.51 -19.24
N LEU A 26 -16.76 3.49 -18.72
CA LEU A 26 -15.63 2.75 -19.32
C LEU A 26 -16.02 1.32 -19.72
N LEU A 27 -16.76 0.62 -18.86
CA LEU A 27 -17.14 -0.77 -19.09
C LEU A 27 -18.06 -0.91 -20.31
N ASP A 28 -19.07 -0.06 -20.43
CA ASP A 28 -20.01 -0.10 -21.55
C ASP A 28 -19.35 0.31 -22.87
N ASP A 29 -18.51 1.35 -22.84
CA ASP A 29 -17.82 1.87 -24.03
C ASP A 29 -16.81 0.85 -24.63
N LEU A 30 -16.29 -0.06 -23.81
CA LEU A 30 -15.36 -1.12 -24.22
C LEU A 30 -16.02 -2.50 -24.35
N GLY A 31 -17.32 -2.62 -24.03
CA GLY A 31 -18.03 -3.90 -24.00
C GLY A 31 -17.49 -4.88 -22.95
N LEU A 32 -17.02 -4.37 -21.82
CA LEU A 32 -16.44 -5.15 -20.73
C LEU A 32 -17.48 -5.51 -19.68
N THR A 33 -17.34 -6.70 -19.12
CA THR A 33 -18.16 -7.15 -17.99
C THR A 33 -17.54 -6.73 -16.66
N THR A 34 -18.32 -6.79 -15.58
CA THR A 34 -17.78 -6.61 -14.23
C THR A 34 -16.75 -7.69 -13.86
N ASN A 35 -16.86 -8.88 -14.45
CA ASN A 35 -15.84 -9.92 -14.29
C ASN A 35 -14.51 -9.53 -14.97
N ASP A 36 -14.56 -8.78 -16.08
CA ASP A 36 -13.37 -8.27 -16.74
C ASP A 36 -12.70 -7.14 -15.96
N TYR A 37 -13.50 -6.31 -15.28
CA TYR A 37 -13.00 -5.33 -14.31
C TYR A 37 -12.17 -6.03 -13.22
N ASN A 38 -12.74 -7.07 -12.60
CA ASN A 38 -12.06 -7.86 -11.57
C ASN A 38 -10.82 -8.56 -12.10
N LEU A 39 -10.91 -9.18 -13.28
CA LEU A 39 -9.77 -9.82 -13.93
C LEU A 39 -8.64 -8.81 -14.19
N GLY A 40 -8.97 -7.59 -14.65
CA GLY A 40 -8.00 -6.51 -14.84
C GLY A 40 -7.31 -6.09 -13.55
N THR A 41 -8.06 -5.94 -12.46
CA THR A 41 -7.51 -5.63 -11.13
C THR A 41 -6.61 -6.74 -10.63
N THR A 42 -7.03 -8.00 -10.75
CA THR A 42 -6.21 -9.17 -10.39
C THR A 42 -4.94 -9.26 -11.22
N VAL A 43 -5.01 -9.09 -12.55
CA VAL A 43 -3.84 -9.13 -13.44
C VAL A 43 -2.84 -8.03 -13.08
N ARG A 44 -3.32 -6.81 -12.78
CA ARG A 44 -2.48 -5.70 -12.31
C ARG A 44 -1.77 -6.07 -11.00
N LEU A 45 -2.49 -6.60 -10.01
CA LEU A 45 -1.92 -6.95 -8.70
C LEU A 45 -0.95 -8.14 -8.78
N VAL A 46 -1.24 -9.17 -9.56
CA VAL A 46 -0.32 -10.29 -9.80
C VAL A 46 0.96 -9.80 -10.48
N SER A 47 0.80 -8.95 -11.50
CA SER A 47 1.94 -8.36 -12.21
C SER A 47 2.79 -7.47 -11.30
N PHE A 48 2.14 -6.68 -10.43
CA PHE A 48 2.78 -5.88 -9.40
C PHE A 48 3.62 -6.75 -8.45
N LEU A 49 3.03 -7.83 -7.94
CA LEU A 49 3.69 -8.79 -7.05
C LEU A 49 4.92 -9.44 -7.71
N CYS A 50 4.79 -9.85 -8.98
CA CYS A 50 5.90 -10.45 -9.73
C CYS A 50 7.04 -9.45 -9.99
N ALA A 51 6.74 -8.16 -10.14
CA ALA A 51 7.72 -7.12 -10.44
C ALA A 51 8.38 -6.50 -9.21
N GLU A 52 7.81 -6.67 -8.01
CA GLU A 52 8.34 -6.11 -6.76
C GLU A 52 9.79 -6.54 -6.49
N ILE A 53 10.07 -7.84 -6.51
CA ILE A 53 11.42 -8.37 -6.24
C ILE A 53 12.40 -7.98 -7.35
N PRO A 54 12.12 -8.23 -8.65
CA PRO A 54 13.02 -7.82 -9.73
C PRO A 54 13.33 -6.33 -9.73
N SER A 55 12.34 -5.47 -9.49
CA SER A 55 12.54 -4.03 -9.46
C SER A 55 13.52 -3.61 -8.38
N GLN A 56 13.42 -4.16 -7.16
CA GLN A 56 14.36 -3.87 -6.08
C GLN A 56 15.81 -4.25 -6.45
N LEU A 57 15.99 -5.31 -7.25
CA LEU A 57 17.30 -5.73 -7.74
C LEU A 57 17.85 -4.73 -8.77
N VAL A 58 17.00 -4.30 -9.70
CA VAL A 58 17.37 -3.31 -10.73
C VAL A 58 17.68 -1.95 -10.10
N SER A 59 16.86 -1.51 -9.16
CA SER A 59 17.05 -0.29 -8.37
C SER A 59 18.41 -0.26 -7.66
N LYS A 60 18.81 -1.38 -7.03
CA LYS A 60 20.14 -1.50 -6.43
C LYS A 60 21.28 -1.55 -7.45
N TRP A 61 21.05 -2.09 -8.65
CA TRP A 61 22.07 -2.20 -9.67
C TRP A 61 22.32 -0.86 -10.38
N MET A 62 21.25 -0.19 -10.78
CA MET A 62 21.27 1.05 -11.58
C MET A 62 21.33 2.33 -10.73
N GLY A 63 20.95 2.24 -9.45
CA GLY A 63 20.77 3.38 -8.56
C GLY A 63 19.29 3.79 -8.48
N PRO A 64 18.71 3.94 -7.27
CA PRO A 64 17.32 4.37 -7.11
C PRO A 64 17.04 5.76 -7.75
N ASP A 65 18.06 6.61 -7.84
CA ASP A 65 18.00 7.95 -8.44
C ASP A 65 17.69 7.96 -9.93
N ARG A 66 18.06 6.90 -10.66
CA ARG A 66 17.76 6.76 -12.09
C ARG A 66 16.57 5.86 -12.32
N TRP A 67 16.43 4.82 -11.50
CA TRP A 67 15.39 3.82 -11.68
C TRP A 67 14.00 4.36 -11.32
N ILE A 68 13.85 5.05 -10.19
CA ILE A 68 12.55 5.58 -9.75
C ILE A 68 11.97 6.56 -10.79
N PRO A 69 12.71 7.56 -11.30
CA PRO A 69 12.21 8.44 -12.35
C PRO A 69 11.95 7.72 -13.68
N MET A 70 12.76 6.71 -14.03
CA MET A 70 12.57 5.91 -15.23
C MET A 70 11.26 5.12 -15.16
N GLN A 71 10.99 4.48 -14.02
CA GLN A 71 9.72 3.80 -13.78
C GLN A 71 8.55 4.76 -13.91
N MET A 72 8.63 5.94 -13.28
CA MET A 72 7.61 6.99 -13.40
C MET A 72 7.29 7.28 -14.86
N CYS A 73 8.32 7.62 -15.64
CA CYS A 73 8.13 7.95 -17.06
C CYS A 73 7.55 6.78 -17.86
N LEU A 74 8.03 5.55 -17.61
CA LEU A 74 7.56 4.36 -18.32
C LEU A 74 6.10 4.03 -18.02
N TRP A 75 5.69 4.03 -16.74
CA TRP A 75 4.30 3.74 -16.42
C TRP A 75 3.37 4.86 -16.88
N SER A 76 3.82 6.12 -16.85
CA SER A 76 3.03 7.26 -17.31
C SER A 76 2.77 7.20 -18.82
N LEU A 77 3.75 6.73 -19.61
CA LEU A 77 3.56 6.48 -21.04
C LEU A 77 2.52 5.38 -21.28
N VAL A 78 2.57 4.29 -20.49
CA VAL A 78 1.57 3.22 -20.56
C VAL A 78 0.20 3.73 -20.10
N ALA A 79 0.14 4.52 -19.03
CA ALA A 79 -1.09 5.11 -18.51
C ALA A 79 -1.76 6.00 -19.56
N GLY A 80 -1.00 6.88 -20.22
CA GLY A 80 -1.48 7.74 -21.31
C GLY A 80 -1.88 6.95 -22.56
N SER A 81 -1.22 5.81 -22.83
CA SER A 81 -1.60 4.94 -23.95
C SER A 81 -2.99 4.30 -23.78
N GLN A 82 -3.56 4.30 -22.57
CA GLN A 82 -4.92 3.83 -22.31
C GLN A 82 -6.00 4.65 -23.05
N PHE A 83 -5.66 5.83 -23.57
CA PHE A 83 -6.54 6.60 -24.45
C PHE A 83 -7.00 5.80 -25.69
N TRP A 84 -6.15 4.90 -26.20
CA TRP A 84 -6.40 4.10 -27.41
C TRP A 84 -6.85 2.66 -27.12
N LEU A 85 -7.39 2.36 -25.94
CA LEU A 85 -7.91 1.03 -25.63
C LEU A 85 -9.03 0.63 -26.60
N SER A 86 -8.94 -0.60 -27.12
CA SER A 86 -9.85 -1.16 -28.12
C SER A 86 -10.28 -2.59 -27.73
N GLY A 87 -10.94 -2.69 -26.58
CA GLY A 87 -11.55 -3.94 -26.08
C GLY A 87 -10.76 -4.65 -24.98
N ARG A 88 -11.19 -5.89 -24.68
CA ARG A 88 -10.73 -6.70 -23.54
C ARG A 88 -9.24 -6.99 -23.53
N SER A 89 -8.67 -7.43 -24.65
CA SER A 89 -7.27 -7.82 -24.71
C SER A 89 -6.34 -6.63 -24.47
N SER A 90 -6.60 -5.48 -25.10
CA SER A 90 -5.82 -4.25 -24.87
C SER A 90 -5.92 -3.78 -23.41
N TYR A 91 -7.11 -3.90 -22.80
CA TYR A 91 -7.32 -3.54 -21.40
C TYR A 91 -6.47 -4.41 -20.46
N LEU A 92 -6.50 -5.73 -20.62
CA LEU A 92 -5.74 -6.66 -19.78
C LEU A 92 -4.22 -6.51 -19.97
N VAL A 93 -3.76 -6.33 -21.21
CA VAL A 93 -2.33 -6.10 -21.50
C VAL A 93 -1.86 -4.80 -20.84
N CYS A 94 -2.62 -3.72 -20.97
CA CYS A 94 -2.27 -2.46 -20.33
C CYS A 94 -2.23 -2.58 -18.80
N ARG A 95 -3.17 -3.32 -18.20
CA ARG A 95 -3.19 -3.59 -16.75
C ARG A 95 -1.97 -4.38 -16.29
N ALA A 96 -1.54 -5.37 -17.06
CA ALA A 96 -0.32 -6.13 -16.78
C ALA A 96 0.93 -5.23 -16.84
N LEU A 97 1.07 -4.43 -17.89
CA LEU A 97 2.19 -3.50 -18.07
C LEU A 97 2.26 -2.46 -16.95
N LEU A 98 1.13 -1.85 -16.56
CA LEU A 98 1.07 -0.93 -15.43
C LEU A 98 1.49 -1.63 -14.13
N GLY A 99 1.01 -2.85 -13.88
CA GLY A 99 1.41 -3.63 -12.71
C GLY A 99 2.92 -3.87 -12.67
N ILE A 100 3.53 -4.29 -13.79
CA ILE A 100 4.97 -4.54 -13.88
C ILE A 100 5.78 -3.26 -13.60
N LEU A 101 5.37 -2.14 -14.19
CA LEU A 101 6.13 -0.89 -14.09
C LEU A 101 5.97 -0.19 -12.73
N GLN A 102 4.81 -0.34 -12.08
CA GLN A 102 4.53 0.23 -10.76
C GLN A 102 5.05 -0.63 -9.60
N GLY A 103 5.24 -1.94 -9.82
CA GLY A 103 5.53 -2.96 -8.80
C GLY A 103 6.63 -2.65 -7.79
N GLY A 104 7.69 -1.96 -8.20
CA GLY A 104 8.82 -1.67 -7.31
C GLY A 104 8.89 -0.27 -6.77
N PHE A 105 8.02 0.65 -7.20
CA PHE A 105 8.18 2.06 -6.87
C PHE A 105 8.16 2.30 -5.36
N ILE A 106 7.18 1.73 -4.63
CA ILE A 106 7.04 1.92 -3.17
C ILE A 106 8.29 1.43 -2.43
N PRO A 107 8.73 0.16 -2.58
CA PRO A 107 9.93 -0.30 -1.88
C PRO A 107 11.21 0.42 -2.34
N ASP A 108 11.30 0.84 -3.60
CA ASP A 108 12.43 1.60 -4.12
C ASP A 108 12.51 2.99 -3.49
N VAL A 109 11.38 3.68 -3.31
CA VAL A 109 11.32 4.95 -2.58
C VAL A 109 11.65 4.74 -1.10
N VAL A 110 11.16 3.69 -0.45
CA VAL A 110 11.53 3.38 0.95
C VAL A 110 13.04 3.11 1.07
N LEU A 111 13.62 2.36 0.14
CA LEU A 111 15.07 2.13 0.08
C LEU A 111 15.83 3.45 -0.07
N TYR A 112 15.38 4.32 -0.98
CA TYR A 112 15.96 5.64 -1.18
C TYR A 112 15.91 6.50 0.09
N LEU A 113 14.76 6.56 0.77
CA LEU A 113 14.60 7.32 2.01
C LEU A 113 15.49 6.78 3.14
N SER A 114 15.78 5.48 3.15
CA SER A 114 16.67 4.85 4.13
C SER A 114 18.13 5.31 4.01
N TYR A 115 18.54 5.94 2.90
CA TYR A 115 19.87 6.51 2.74
C TYR A 115 20.05 7.86 3.45
N PHE A 116 18.95 8.60 3.63
CA PHE A 116 18.99 9.96 4.19
C PHE A 116 18.60 10.02 5.66
N TYR A 117 17.82 9.04 6.15
CA TYR A 117 17.16 9.13 7.45
C TYR A 117 17.46 7.96 8.37
N LYS A 118 17.48 8.26 9.67
CA LYS A 118 17.66 7.26 10.71
C LYS A 118 16.43 6.38 10.85
N HIS A 119 16.60 5.25 11.52
CA HIS A 119 15.54 4.29 11.64
C HIS A 119 14.29 4.84 12.37
N HIS A 120 14.45 5.50 13.51
CA HIS A 120 13.34 6.07 14.27
C HIS A 120 12.65 7.23 13.53
N GLU A 121 13.41 8.03 12.77
CA GLU A 121 12.87 9.09 11.93
C GLU A 121 12.05 8.48 10.77
N MET A 122 12.47 7.34 10.22
CA MET A 122 11.83 6.73 9.06
C MET A 122 10.36 6.39 9.32
N SER A 123 10.01 5.91 10.53
CA SER A 123 8.62 5.58 10.86
C SER A 123 7.71 6.80 10.80
N LEU A 124 8.12 7.93 11.40
CA LEU A 124 7.32 9.16 11.38
C LEU A 124 7.10 9.64 9.96
N ARG A 125 8.15 9.64 9.14
CA ARG A 125 8.02 10.11 7.75
C ARG A 125 7.29 9.14 6.84
N LEU A 126 7.31 7.85 7.13
CA LEU A 126 6.49 6.88 6.42
C LEU A 126 4.99 7.12 6.74
N SER A 127 4.65 7.54 7.97
CA SER A 127 3.28 7.99 8.26
C SER A 127 2.85 9.21 7.44
N TRP A 128 3.74 10.18 7.22
CA TRP A 128 3.48 11.30 6.29
C TRP A 128 3.35 10.83 4.84
N PHE A 129 4.14 9.82 4.44
CA PHE A 129 4.07 9.22 3.11
C PHE A 129 2.69 8.60 2.86
N TRP A 130 2.20 7.78 3.79
CA TRP A 130 0.85 7.20 3.72
C TRP A 130 -0.26 8.24 3.90
N GLY A 131 -0.07 9.27 4.73
CA GLY A 131 -1.06 10.35 4.85
C GLY A 131 -1.23 11.17 3.56
N MET A 132 -0.20 11.26 2.73
CA MET A 132 -0.28 11.90 1.41
C MET A 132 -1.02 11.03 0.37
N ASP A 133 -1.13 9.73 0.60
CA ASP A 133 -1.92 8.80 -0.22
C ASP A 133 -3.38 9.24 -0.25
N THR A 134 -3.97 9.41 0.93
CA THR A 134 -5.39 9.79 1.05
C THR A 134 -5.63 11.23 0.61
N ALA A 135 -4.64 12.11 0.76
CA ALA A 135 -4.71 13.46 0.19
C ALA A 135 -4.66 13.42 -1.35
N ALA A 136 -3.87 12.53 -1.94
CA ALA A 136 -3.79 12.32 -3.37
C ALA A 136 -5.12 11.82 -3.94
N GLU A 137 -5.78 10.90 -3.25
CA GLU A 137 -7.10 10.36 -3.63
C GLU A 137 -8.15 11.49 -3.72
N ILE A 138 -8.22 12.38 -2.73
CA ILE A 138 -9.13 13.54 -2.76
C ILE A 138 -8.83 14.44 -3.96
N VAL A 139 -7.55 14.70 -4.25
CA VAL A 139 -7.15 15.50 -5.42
C VAL A 139 -7.53 14.79 -6.71
N ALA A 140 -7.35 13.46 -6.78
CA ALA A 140 -7.73 12.64 -7.92
C ALA A 140 -9.23 12.76 -8.21
N ASP A 141 -10.08 12.62 -7.20
CA ASP A 141 -11.53 12.69 -7.36
C ASP A 141 -12.00 14.06 -7.86
N ILE A 142 -11.39 15.14 -7.34
CA ILE A 142 -11.67 16.51 -7.80
C ILE A 142 -11.19 16.70 -9.25
N MET A 143 -10.01 16.19 -9.60
CA MET A 143 -9.49 16.24 -10.97
C MET A 143 -10.38 15.46 -11.94
N ALA A 144 -10.80 14.26 -11.56
CA ALA A 144 -11.72 13.43 -12.32
C ALA A 144 -13.05 14.15 -12.55
N TYR A 145 -13.61 14.78 -11.52
CA TYR A 145 -14.81 15.61 -11.67
C TYR A 145 -14.62 16.66 -12.78
N GLY A 146 -13.49 17.38 -12.80
CA GLY A 146 -13.20 18.37 -13.84
C GLY A 146 -13.01 17.76 -15.24
N ILE A 147 -12.20 16.70 -15.35
CA ILE A 147 -11.78 16.12 -16.63
C ILE A 147 -12.91 15.35 -17.32
N LEU A 148 -13.77 14.67 -16.56
CA LEU A 148 -14.88 13.88 -17.11
C LEU A 148 -15.93 14.75 -17.84
N HIS A 149 -15.96 16.07 -17.60
CA HIS A 149 -16.79 17.01 -18.39
C HIS A 149 -16.39 17.09 -19.87
N MET A 150 -15.20 16.62 -20.23
CA MET A 150 -14.75 16.59 -21.63
C MET A 150 -15.33 15.43 -22.45
N ARG A 151 -16.32 14.70 -21.92
CA ARG A 151 -17.05 13.68 -22.68
C ARG A 151 -17.66 14.32 -23.94
N GLY A 152 -17.38 13.73 -25.11
CA GLY A 152 -17.84 14.25 -26.41
C GLY A 152 -16.82 15.14 -27.12
N VAL A 153 -15.75 15.57 -26.46
CA VAL A 153 -14.64 16.28 -27.13
C VAL A 153 -13.96 15.31 -28.08
N LYS A 154 -13.97 15.66 -29.38
CA LYS A 154 -13.50 14.82 -30.50
C LYS A 154 -14.20 13.45 -30.62
N GLY A 155 -15.40 13.29 -30.05
CA GLY A 155 -16.17 12.04 -30.12
C GLY A 155 -15.66 10.93 -29.19
N TYR A 156 -14.78 11.25 -28.23
CA TYR A 156 -14.25 10.29 -27.25
C TYR A 156 -14.94 10.41 -25.89
N GLY A 157 -14.95 9.30 -25.12
CA GLY A 157 -15.41 9.26 -23.73
C GLY A 157 -14.51 10.10 -22.80
N GLY A 158 -15.07 10.66 -21.73
CA GLY A 158 -14.34 11.49 -20.78
C GLY A 158 -13.22 10.72 -20.08
N TRP A 159 -13.45 9.44 -19.79
CA TRP A 159 -12.45 8.53 -19.21
C TRP A 159 -11.17 8.39 -20.05
N ARG A 160 -11.23 8.53 -21.38
CA ARG A 160 -10.03 8.48 -22.23
C ARG A 160 -9.14 9.67 -21.96
N TRP A 161 -9.74 10.86 -21.87
CA TRP A 161 -9.04 12.10 -21.55
C TRP A 161 -8.48 12.10 -20.13
N LEU A 162 -9.18 11.46 -19.18
CA LEU A 162 -8.71 11.26 -17.82
C LEU A 162 -7.36 10.52 -17.81
N PHE A 163 -7.28 9.35 -18.45
CA PHE A 163 -6.02 8.60 -18.53
C PHE A 163 -4.90 9.36 -19.24
N LEU A 164 -5.21 10.11 -20.30
CA LEU A 164 -4.20 10.87 -21.03
C LEU A 164 -3.65 12.05 -20.22
N ILE A 165 -4.51 12.85 -19.61
CA ILE A 165 -4.10 14.05 -18.87
C ILE A 165 -3.36 13.66 -17.59
N GLU A 166 -3.89 12.71 -16.82
CA GLU A 166 -3.21 12.23 -15.62
C GLU A 166 -1.87 11.59 -15.96
N GLY A 167 -1.82 10.73 -16.98
CA GLY A 167 -0.58 10.17 -17.50
C GLY A 167 0.43 11.24 -17.93
N CYS A 168 -0.02 12.34 -18.55
CA CYS A 168 0.88 13.45 -18.89
C CYS A 168 1.40 14.20 -17.65
N ILE A 169 0.55 14.44 -16.64
CA ILE A 169 0.95 15.10 -15.39
C ILE A 169 1.99 14.23 -14.67
N THR A 170 1.75 12.92 -14.58
CA THR A 170 2.67 11.98 -13.92
C THR A 170 3.98 11.84 -14.72
N PHE A 171 3.93 11.89 -16.05
CA PHE A 171 5.12 11.89 -16.91
C PHE A 171 6.00 13.13 -16.67
N VAL A 172 5.39 14.32 -16.60
CA VAL A 172 6.10 15.56 -16.30
C VAL A 172 6.72 15.50 -14.89
N ALA A 173 6.00 14.98 -13.90
CA ALA A 173 6.53 14.76 -12.57
C ALA A 173 7.73 13.78 -12.58
N GLY A 174 7.68 12.72 -13.41
CA GLY A 174 8.79 11.79 -13.63
C GLY A 174 10.03 12.44 -14.25
N ILE A 175 9.85 13.36 -15.22
CA ILE A 175 10.96 14.15 -15.78
C ILE A 175 11.59 15.05 -14.73
N PHE A 176 10.77 15.75 -13.94
CA PHE A 176 11.27 16.55 -12.81
C PHE A 176 11.97 15.66 -11.77
N ALA A 177 11.54 14.41 -11.61
CA ALA A 177 12.21 13.47 -10.74
C ALA A 177 13.64 13.14 -11.15
N PHE A 178 13.90 12.99 -12.46
CA PHE A 178 15.27 12.82 -12.97
C PHE A 178 16.17 14.00 -12.61
N LEU A 179 15.63 15.23 -12.65
CA LEU A 179 16.40 16.44 -12.37
C LEU A 179 16.62 16.64 -10.88
N LEU A 180 15.60 16.40 -10.06
CA LEU A 180 15.57 16.75 -8.64
C LEU A 180 16.10 15.66 -7.70
N MET A 181 16.14 14.38 -8.11
CA MET A 181 16.48 13.29 -7.19
C MET A 181 18.01 13.10 -7.05
N PRO A 182 18.60 13.39 -5.87
CA PRO A 182 20.03 13.16 -5.66
C PRO A 182 20.38 11.67 -5.47
N PRO A 183 21.47 11.17 -6.09
CA PRO A 183 21.95 9.79 -5.93
C PRO A 183 22.32 9.40 -4.51
N GLY A 184 22.67 10.37 -3.67
CA GLY A 184 22.94 10.10 -2.26
C GLY A 184 23.21 11.37 -1.47
N PRO A 185 23.40 11.24 -0.15
CA PRO A 185 23.63 12.37 0.74
C PRO A 185 24.92 13.13 0.43
N CYS A 186 25.91 12.51 -0.23
CA CYS A 186 27.18 13.14 -0.62
C CYS A 186 27.27 13.55 -2.10
N GLN A 187 26.18 13.39 -2.86
CA GLN A 187 26.14 13.66 -4.29
C GLN A 187 24.89 14.47 -4.62
N THR A 188 24.70 15.55 -3.87
CA THR A 188 23.54 16.44 -4.05
C THR A 188 23.75 17.47 -5.15
N ALA A 189 25.00 17.81 -5.47
CA ALA A 189 25.37 18.71 -6.54
C ALA A 189 24.93 18.20 -7.92
N SER A 190 24.18 19.02 -8.63
CA SER A 190 23.77 18.77 -10.02
C SER A 190 23.50 20.11 -10.70
N TRP A 191 23.55 20.12 -12.03
CA TRP A 191 23.28 21.32 -12.85
C TRP A 191 21.94 21.99 -12.51
N PHE A 192 20.91 21.21 -12.21
CA PHE A 192 19.58 21.70 -11.84
C PHE A 192 19.39 21.96 -10.33
N ARG A 193 20.27 21.42 -9.48
CA ARG A 193 20.16 21.47 -8.00
C ARG A 193 21.09 22.51 -7.35
N GLY A 194 21.95 23.14 -8.15
CA GLY A 194 22.97 24.09 -7.71
C GLY A 194 24.37 23.47 -7.77
N LYS A 195 25.37 24.27 -8.17
CA LYS A 195 26.78 23.84 -8.27
C LYS A 195 27.37 23.39 -6.93
N ASP A 196 26.88 23.96 -5.83
CA ASP A 196 27.37 23.69 -4.48
C ASP A 196 26.57 22.59 -3.74
N GLY A 197 25.59 21.97 -4.41
CA GLY A 197 24.72 20.96 -3.79
C GLY A 197 23.73 21.53 -2.78
N TRP A 198 22.96 20.66 -2.14
CA TRP A 198 21.98 21.04 -1.10
C TRP A 198 22.58 21.08 0.31
N PHE A 199 23.74 20.45 0.49
CA PHE A 199 24.39 20.30 1.79
C PHE A 199 25.85 20.70 1.69
N THR A 200 26.37 21.31 2.75
CA THR A 200 27.80 21.57 2.87
C THR A 200 28.56 20.26 3.16
N PRO A 201 29.86 20.15 2.82
CA PRO A 201 30.65 18.94 3.07
C PRO A 201 30.63 18.49 4.55
N ARG A 202 30.52 19.45 5.48
CA ARG A 202 30.36 19.18 6.91
C ARG A 202 29.02 18.52 7.23
N GLU A 203 27.92 19.03 6.65
CA GLU A 203 26.57 18.47 6.84
C GLU A 203 26.44 17.08 6.20
N GLU A 204 27.01 16.86 5.02
CA GLU A 204 27.06 15.55 4.38
C GLU A 204 27.77 14.52 5.27
N THR A 205 28.92 14.91 5.84
CA THR A 205 29.69 14.07 6.77
C THR A 205 28.91 13.77 8.06
N ILE A 206 28.17 14.76 8.59
CA ILE A 206 27.29 14.56 9.76
C ILE A 206 26.13 13.61 9.41
N MET A 207 25.51 13.77 8.24
CA MET A 207 24.41 12.93 7.77
C MET A 207 24.83 11.49 7.50
N VAL A 208 26.00 11.25 6.91
CA VAL A 208 26.50 9.88 6.72
C VAL A 208 26.85 9.26 8.07
N ASN A 209 27.62 9.96 8.91
CA ASN A 209 28.03 9.42 10.20
C ASN A 209 26.85 9.15 11.13
N ARG A 210 25.79 9.98 11.12
CA ARG A 210 24.61 9.73 11.97
C ARG A 210 23.86 8.46 11.55
N VAL A 211 23.77 8.17 10.24
CA VAL A 211 23.08 6.99 9.71
C VAL A 211 23.93 5.75 9.96
N LEU A 212 25.26 5.84 9.77
CA LEU A 212 26.20 4.75 10.05
C LEU A 212 26.32 4.42 11.55
N ARG A 213 26.21 5.42 12.44
CA ARG A 213 26.19 5.20 13.90
C ARG A 213 24.90 4.55 14.38
N ASP A 214 23.76 4.89 13.77
CA ASP A 214 22.45 4.31 14.08
C ASP A 214 22.38 2.84 13.63
N ASP A 215 22.96 2.53 12.48
CA ASP A 215 23.05 1.16 11.99
C ASP A 215 24.42 0.91 11.32
N PRO A 216 25.38 0.31 12.04
CA PRO A 216 26.69 -0.03 11.50
C PRO A 216 26.63 -0.98 10.30
N SER A 217 25.54 -1.73 10.12
CA SER A 217 25.36 -2.59 8.92
C SER A 217 25.14 -1.77 7.65
N LYS A 218 24.76 -0.49 7.78
CA LYS A 218 24.68 0.47 6.66
C LYS A 218 26.05 0.86 6.12
N SER A 219 27.13 0.69 6.90
CA SER A 219 28.51 0.85 6.39
C SER A 219 28.84 -0.20 5.33
N GLY A 220 28.25 -1.39 5.48
CA GLY A 220 28.22 -2.46 4.50
C GLY A 220 27.08 -2.34 3.48
N MET A 221 26.39 -1.21 3.34
CA MET A 221 25.35 -1.08 2.30
C MET A 221 25.94 -0.93 0.88
N HIS A 222 27.26 -0.84 0.77
CA HIS A 222 28.02 -1.12 -0.44
C HIS A 222 28.08 -2.63 -0.77
N ASN A 223 27.79 -3.50 0.20
CA ASN A 223 27.57 -4.91 -0.05
C ASN A 223 26.19 -5.05 -0.71
N ARG A 224 26.23 -5.08 -2.04
CA ARG A 224 25.15 -5.36 -2.98
C ARG A 224 24.55 -6.75 -2.74
N GLN A 225 24.11 -7.07 -1.53
CA GLN A 225 23.38 -8.31 -1.28
C GLN A 225 21.94 -8.09 -1.77
N PRO A 226 21.58 -8.69 -2.92
CA PRO A 226 20.20 -8.69 -3.36
C PRO A 226 19.32 -9.34 -2.28
N VAL A 227 18.03 -8.99 -2.26
CA VAL A 227 17.05 -9.88 -1.65
C VAL A 227 17.04 -11.13 -2.54
N THR A 228 17.93 -12.07 -2.25
CA THR A 228 18.04 -13.30 -3.03
C THR A 228 16.75 -14.10 -2.82
N PRO A 229 16.18 -14.75 -3.85
CA PRO A 229 15.06 -15.68 -3.67
C PRO A 229 15.29 -16.69 -2.54
N LYS A 230 16.55 -17.07 -2.29
CA LYS A 230 16.98 -17.92 -1.18
C LYS A 230 16.72 -17.31 0.21
N LEU A 231 16.92 -16.00 0.38
CA LEU A 231 16.62 -15.29 1.62
C LEU A 231 15.10 -15.16 1.81
N LEU A 232 14.36 -14.84 0.74
CA LEU A 232 12.89 -14.84 0.75
C LEU A 232 12.34 -16.19 1.15
N TRP A 233 12.87 -17.27 0.58
CA TRP A 233 12.53 -18.64 0.96
C TRP A 233 12.81 -18.91 2.44
N LYS A 234 13.97 -18.49 2.96
CA LYS A 234 14.30 -18.59 4.41
C LYS A 234 13.26 -17.86 5.28
N SER A 235 12.76 -16.69 4.83
CA SER A 235 11.75 -15.89 5.55
C SER A 235 10.33 -16.46 5.45
N ILE A 236 9.96 -17.06 4.32
CA ILE A 236 8.67 -17.73 4.13
C ILE A 236 8.64 -19.05 4.91
N CYS A 237 9.75 -19.77 4.99
CA CYS A 237 9.86 -20.98 5.80
C CYS A 237 9.94 -20.72 7.31
N ASP A 238 9.97 -19.46 7.75
CA ASP A 238 10.03 -19.15 9.17
C ASP A 238 8.64 -19.19 9.81
N TYR A 239 8.38 -20.29 10.54
CA TYR A 239 7.12 -20.54 11.23
C TYR A 239 6.71 -19.44 12.23
N ASP A 240 7.65 -18.71 12.83
CA ASP A 240 7.33 -17.68 13.83
C ASP A 240 6.66 -16.44 13.17
N LEU A 241 6.79 -16.27 11.84
CA LEU A 241 6.25 -15.12 11.08
C LEU A 241 4.90 -15.40 10.40
N TRP A 242 4.47 -16.65 10.30
CA TRP A 242 3.20 -17.02 9.66
C TRP A 242 1.96 -16.37 10.29
N PRO A 243 1.84 -16.21 11.61
CA PRO A 243 0.70 -15.50 12.19
C PRO A 243 0.60 -14.05 11.69
N LEU A 244 1.73 -13.36 11.54
CA LEU A 244 1.77 -12.01 10.97
C LEU A 244 1.41 -12.00 9.48
N TYR A 245 1.95 -12.94 8.70
CA TYR A 245 1.60 -13.06 7.27
C TYR A 245 0.10 -13.33 7.05
N LEU A 246 -0.50 -14.18 7.88
CA LEU A 246 -1.94 -14.46 7.83
C LEU A 246 -2.78 -13.23 8.19
N ILE A 247 -2.37 -12.45 9.20
CA ILE A 247 -3.01 -11.17 9.51
C ILE A 247 -2.92 -10.21 8.31
N GLY A 248 -1.73 -10.05 7.73
CA GLY A 248 -1.54 -9.18 6.55
C GLY A 248 -2.38 -9.61 5.34
N MET A 249 -2.54 -10.92 5.14
CA MET A 249 -3.33 -11.48 4.05
C MET A 249 -4.83 -11.30 4.23
N LEU A 250 -5.35 -11.23 5.46
CA LEU A 250 -6.79 -11.19 5.72
C LEU A 250 -7.30 -9.81 6.15
N PHE A 251 -6.42 -8.92 6.58
CA PHE A 251 -6.79 -7.63 7.17
C PHE A 251 -7.58 -6.71 6.23
N GLU A 252 -7.20 -6.61 4.95
CA GLU A 252 -7.82 -5.68 3.99
C GLU A 252 -9.03 -6.28 3.25
N ILE A 253 -9.21 -7.60 3.30
CA ILE A 253 -10.26 -8.28 2.53
C ILE A 253 -11.67 -7.75 2.85
N PRO A 254 -12.08 -7.52 4.12
CA PRO A 254 -13.46 -7.12 4.44
C PRO A 254 -13.90 -5.77 3.85
N SER A 255 -12.98 -4.81 3.69
CA SER A 255 -13.30 -3.44 3.25
C SER A 255 -12.93 -3.18 1.78
N SER A 256 -11.99 -3.93 1.21
CA SER A 256 -11.48 -3.71 -0.15
C SER A 256 -12.54 -3.88 -1.27
N PRO A 257 -13.41 -4.91 -1.29
CA PRO A 257 -14.41 -5.07 -2.35
C PRO A 257 -15.50 -3.99 -2.33
N PRO A 258 -16.11 -3.64 -1.17
CA PRO A 258 -17.04 -2.52 -1.07
C PRO A 258 -16.46 -1.19 -1.56
N GLY A 259 -15.19 -0.89 -1.25
CA GLY A 259 -14.51 0.31 -1.75
C GLY A 259 -14.28 0.29 -3.26
N SER A 260 -13.76 -0.83 -3.79
CA SER A 260 -13.51 -0.98 -5.23
C SER A 260 -14.78 -0.92 -6.10
N TYR A 261 -15.93 -1.19 -5.49
CA TYR A 261 -17.25 -1.18 -6.13
C TYR A 261 -18.09 0.03 -5.73
N LEU A 262 -17.57 0.96 -4.93
CA LEU A 262 -18.34 2.11 -4.47
C LEU A 262 -18.89 2.92 -5.64
N THR A 263 -18.03 3.29 -6.59
CA THR A 263 -18.44 4.09 -7.75
C THR A 263 -19.48 3.36 -8.59
N LEU A 264 -19.30 2.05 -8.81
CA LEU A 264 -20.26 1.21 -9.54
C LEU A 264 -21.61 1.11 -8.80
N SER A 265 -21.58 0.98 -7.48
CA SER A 265 -22.77 0.88 -6.62
C SER A 265 -23.54 2.20 -6.55
N LEU A 266 -22.83 3.34 -6.48
CA LEU A 266 -23.46 4.65 -6.54
C LEU A 266 -24.09 4.90 -7.93
N ARG A 267 -23.44 4.48 -9.01
CA ARG A 267 -24.02 4.57 -10.36
C ARG A 267 -25.28 3.71 -10.49
N SER A 268 -25.29 2.50 -9.94
CA SER A 268 -26.48 1.62 -9.99
C SER A 268 -27.65 2.15 -9.15
N LEU A 269 -27.39 2.91 -8.08
CA LEU A 269 -28.40 3.62 -7.28
C LEU A 269 -28.99 4.86 -7.98
N GLY A 270 -28.52 5.19 -9.19
CA GLY A 270 -29.03 6.29 -10.01
C GLY A 270 -28.33 7.63 -9.77
N PHE A 271 -27.16 7.66 -9.15
CA PHE A 271 -26.33 8.87 -9.11
C PHE A 271 -25.69 9.13 -10.49
N SER A 272 -25.59 10.41 -10.86
CA SER A 272 -24.84 10.81 -12.06
C SER A 272 -23.34 10.55 -11.87
N THR A 273 -22.60 10.35 -12.96
CA THR A 273 -21.13 10.18 -12.96
C THR A 273 -20.42 11.21 -12.09
N PHE A 274 -20.83 12.47 -12.21
CA PHE A 274 -20.28 13.59 -11.46
C PHE A 274 -20.59 13.52 -9.96
N GLN A 275 -21.83 13.18 -9.61
CA GLN A 275 -22.22 12.99 -8.22
C GLN A 275 -21.46 11.82 -7.60
N THR A 276 -21.28 10.72 -8.33
CA THR A 276 -20.55 9.54 -7.83
C THR A 276 -19.12 9.87 -7.42
N ASN A 277 -18.35 10.59 -8.23
CA ASN A 277 -16.96 10.93 -7.87
C ASN A 277 -16.90 11.94 -6.71
N LEU A 278 -17.81 12.92 -6.66
CA LEU A 278 -17.88 13.85 -5.52
C LEU A 278 -18.30 13.16 -4.22
N LEU A 279 -19.14 12.13 -4.31
CA LEU A 279 -19.61 11.35 -3.17
C LEU A 279 -18.55 10.38 -2.63
N ALA A 280 -17.49 10.08 -3.38
CA ALA A 280 -16.34 9.33 -2.87
C ALA A 280 -15.53 10.16 -1.85
N ILE A 281 -15.34 11.47 -2.10
CA ILE A 281 -14.51 12.36 -1.27
C ILE A 281 -14.80 12.27 0.26
N PRO A 282 -16.06 12.30 0.73
CA PRO A 282 -16.35 12.24 2.17
C PRO A 282 -15.83 10.97 2.87
N GLU A 283 -15.71 9.85 2.16
CA GLU A 283 -15.17 8.62 2.76
C GLU A 283 -13.67 8.73 3.02
N SER A 284 -12.90 9.27 2.05
CA SER A 284 -11.47 9.50 2.19
C SER A 284 -11.20 10.50 3.31
N VAL A 285 -12.00 11.56 3.40
CA VAL A 285 -11.92 12.53 4.51
C VAL A 285 -12.19 11.86 5.86
N LEU A 286 -13.23 11.03 5.96
CA LEU A 286 -13.55 10.31 7.19
C LEU A 286 -12.42 9.34 7.58
N SER A 287 -11.87 8.61 6.61
CA SER A 287 -10.73 7.72 6.80
C SER A 287 -9.50 8.45 7.36
N ILE A 288 -9.20 9.67 6.88
CA ILE A 288 -8.12 10.50 7.44
C ILE A 288 -8.38 10.79 8.93
N PHE A 289 -9.58 11.27 9.27
CA PHE A 289 -9.91 11.61 10.66
C PHE A 289 -9.87 10.39 11.57
N THR A 290 -10.43 9.25 11.14
CA THR A 290 -10.46 8.03 11.95
C THR A 290 -9.06 7.42 12.08
N MET A 291 -8.20 7.52 11.06
CA MET A 291 -6.78 7.16 11.14
C MET A 291 -6.04 7.97 12.20
N PHE A 292 -6.16 9.31 12.19
CA PHE A 292 -5.49 10.17 13.18
C PHE A 292 -5.99 9.91 14.60
N LEU A 293 -7.31 9.75 14.78
CA LEU A 293 -7.92 9.45 16.06
C LEU A 293 -7.42 8.12 16.62
N LEU A 294 -7.43 7.06 15.80
CA LEU A 294 -7.02 5.73 16.26
C LEU A 294 -5.50 5.63 16.46
N SER A 295 -4.70 6.33 15.66
CA SER A 295 -3.26 6.46 15.88
C SER A 295 -2.97 7.12 17.23
N SER A 296 -3.71 8.17 17.60
CA SER A 296 -3.55 8.85 18.89
C SER A 296 -3.98 7.97 20.06
N LEU A 297 -5.10 7.24 19.91
CA LEU A 297 -5.58 6.26 20.90
C LEU A 297 -4.60 5.10 21.10
N SER A 298 -3.97 4.63 20.02
CA SER A 298 -2.95 3.58 20.06
C SER A 298 -1.74 4.00 20.90
N GLU A 299 -1.33 5.27 20.81
CA GLU A 299 -0.24 5.81 21.63
C GLU A 299 -0.62 5.97 23.10
N TRP A 300 -1.88 6.28 23.41
CA TRP A 300 -2.36 6.38 24.78
C TRP A 300 -2.51 5.03 25.47
N TRP A 301 -2.90 3.98 24.73
CA TRP A 301 -3.12 2.65 25.29
C TRP A 301 -1.89 1.73 25.24
N HIS A 302 -0.84 2.13 24.52
CA HIS A 302 0.38 1.34 24.33
C HIS A 302 0.15 -0.10 23.81
N GLU A 303 -1.03 -0.39 23.23
CA GLU A 303 -1.46 -1.71 22.81
C GLU A 303 -1.91 -1.68 21.33
N LEU A 304 -1.01 -2.13 20.44
CA LEU A 304 -1.21 -2.10 18.99
C LEU A 304 -2.27 -3.11 18.52
N THR A 305 -2.29 -4.30 19.10
CA THR A 305 -3.19 -5.40 18.69
C THR A 305 -4.66 -5.09 18.93
N PHE A 306 -4.97 -4.39 20.03
CA PHE A 306 -6.34 -3.97 20.32
C PHE A 306 -6.84 -2.93 19.32
N THR A 307 -5.97 -1.98 18.94
CA THR A 307 -6.32 -0.96 17.94
C THR A 307 -6.53 -1.55 16.54
N ALA A 308 -5.76 -2.55 16.14
CA ALA A 308 -5.99 -3.22 14.87
C ALA A 308 -7.26 -4.08 14.84
N LEU A 309 -7.66 -4.64 16.00
CA LEU A 309 -8.92 -5.37 16.13
C LEU A 309 -10.14 -4.44 16.00
N LEU A 310 -10.04 -3.20 16.50
CA LEU A 310 -11.13 -2.21 16.40
C LEU A 310 -11.54 -1.95 14.95
N ALA A 311 -10.58 -1.95 14.02
CA ALA A 311 -10.84 -1.79 12.59
C ALA A 311 -11.70 -2.95 12.05
N GLN A 312 -11.47 -4.19 12.50
CA GLN A 312 -12.27 -5.35 12.12
C GLN A 312 -13.66 -5.34 12.79
N VAL A 313 -13.74 -4.89 14.05
CA VAL A 313 -15.02 -4.73 14.76
C VAL A 313 -15.89 -3.68 14.08
N TRP A 314 -15.30 -2.59 13.56
CA TRP A 314 -15.99 -1.54 12.81
C TRP A 314 -16.76 -2.10 11.61
N CYS A 315 -16.19 -3.07 10.89
CA CYS A 315 -16.81 -3.65 9.69
C CYS A 315 -18.07 -4.48 9.97
N ILE A 316 -18.21 -5.05 11.17
CA ILE A 316 -19.31 -5.97 11.53
C ILE A 316 -20.70 -5.37 11.28
N PRO A 317 -21.08 -4.23 11.90
CA PRO A 317 -22.43 -3.69 11.76
C PRO A 317 -22.77 -3.35 10.30
N PHE A 318 -21.81 -2.87 9.53
CA PHE A 318 -22.01 -2.47 8.14
C PHE A 318 -22.16 -3.66 7.20
N LEU A 319 -21.34 -4.71 7.36
CA LEU A 319 -21.49 -5.94 6.59
C LEU A 319 -22.78 -6.70 6.92
N ILE A 320 -23.21 -6.69 8.19
CA ILE A 320 -24.52 -7.23 8.58
C ILE A 320 -25.65 -6.43 7.95
N TRP A 321 -25.57 -5.10 7.96
CA TRP A 321 -26.56 -4.24 7.33
C TRP A 321 -26.63 -4.50 5.81
N LEU A 322 -25.48 -4.67 5.16
CA LEU A 322 -25.39 -4.98 3.73
C LEU A 322 -25.99 -6.34 3.35
N GLU A 323 -25.95 -7.30 4.27
CA GLU A 323 -26.55 -8.61 4.04
C GLU A 323 -28.05 -8.64 4.34
N VAL A 324 -28.48 -7.99 5.42
CA VAL A 324 -29.84 -8.14 5.98
C VAL A 324 -30.78 -7.02 5.59
N ALA A 325 -30.33 -5.77 5.64
CA ALA A 325 -31.17 -4.59 5.49
C ALA A 325 -31.11 -3.96 4.09
N TYR A 326 -29.99 -4.13 3.38
CA TYR A 326 -29.83 -3.60 2.03
C TYR A 326 -30.74 -4.33 1.04
N THR A 327 -31.62 -3.54 0.42
CA THR A 327 -32.59 -3.99 -0.58
C THR A 327 -32.57 -3.03 -1.76
N SER A 328 -32.97 -3.48 -2.95
CA SER A 328 -33.03 -2.65 -4.16
C SER A 328 -33.94 -1.41 -4.02
N GLU A 329 -34.83 -1.39 -3.03
CA GLU A 329 -35.73 -0.28 -2.70
C GLU A 329 -35.20 0.65 -1.60
N SER A 330 -34.02 0.36 -1.04
CA SER A 330 -33.42 1.19 0.01
C SER A 330 -33.15 2.61 -0.50
N ASN A 331 -33.39 3.62 0.35
CA ASN A 331 -33.12 5.01 -0.01
C ASN A 331 -31.64 5.20 -0.35
N LYS A 332 -31.35 5.69 -1.56
CA LYS A 332 -30.00 5.93 -2.08
C LYS A 332 -29.10 6.72 -1.11
N TRP A 333 -29.66 7.67 -0.36
CA TRP A 333 -28.90 8.47 0.62
C TRP A 333 -28.59 7.69 1.90
N ALA A 334 -29.46 6.76 2.30
CA ALA A 334 -29.18 5.88 3.44
C ALA A 334 -28.08 4.88 3.10
N VAL A 335 -28.13 4.28 1.90
CA VAL A 335 -27.07 3.40 1.39
C VAL A 335 -25.73 4.16 1.29
N TYR A 336 -25.76 5.38 0.78
CA TYR A 336 -24.59 6.24 0.71
C TYR A 336 -23.98 6.53 2.09
N ALA A 337 -24.80 6.94 3.07
CA ALA A 337 -24.32 7.24 4.42
C ALA A 337 -23.69 6.01 5.07
N VAL A 338 -24.32 4.84 4.93
CA VAL A 338 -23.79 3.59 5.48
C VAL A 338 -22.46 3.21 4.82
N MET A 339 -22.35 3.31 3.49
CA MET A 339 -21.10 3.04 2.76
C MET A 339 -19.97 4.00 3.15
N THR A 340 -20.27 5.29 3.27
CA THR A 340 -19.28 6.30 3.63
C THR A 340 -18.71 6.04 5.03
N VAL A 341 -19.57 5.70 6.00
CA VAL A 341 -19.12 5.38 7.37
C VAL A 341 -18.39 4.04 7.42
N PHE A 342 -18.83 3.07 6.62
CA PHE A 342 -18.16 1.77 6.52
C PHE A 342 -16.73 1.90 5.96
N LEU A 343 -16.55 2.65 4.87
CA LEU A 343 -15.27 2.84 4.19
C LEU A 343 -14.37 3.86 4.89
N GLY A 344 -14.93 4.72 5.74
CA GLY A 344 -14.17 5.54 6.71
C GLY A 344 -13.54 4.74 7.86
N GLN A 345 -13.37 3.42 7.71
CA GLN A 345 -12.75 2.53 8.70
C GLN A 345 -11.38 3.08 9.12
N PRO A 346 -11.05 3.04 10.42
CA PRO A 346 -9.75 3.50 10.89
C PRO A 346 -8.65 2.51 10.48
N TYR A 347 -7.66 2.99 9.72
CA TYR A 347 -6.45 2.22 9.40
C TYR A 347 -5.38 2.49 10.45
N VAL A 348 -4.82 1.44 11.06
CA VAL A 348 -3.67 1.57 11.96
C VAL A 348 -2.41 1.29 11.16
N ALA A 349 -1.42 2.18 11.24
CA ALA A 349 -0.06 1.98 10.73
C ALA A 349 0.72 0.88 11.50
N TRP A 350 0.04 -0.16 11.99
CA TRP A 350 0.62 -1.29 12.69
C TRP A 350 1.64 -2.00 11.79
N ASN A 351 1.33 -2.08 10.50
CA ASN A 351 2.26 -2.59 9.49
C ASN A 351 3.57 -1.78 9.45
N SER A 352 3.51 -0.46 9.55
CA SER A 352 4.70 0.40 9.58
C SER A 352 5.51 0.25 10.87
N ARG A 353 4.86 0.03 12.03
CA ARG A 353 5.56 -0.14 13.33
C ARG A 353 6.20 -1.53 13.46
N ASN A 354 5.48 -2.60 13.11
CA ASN A 354 6.00 -3.97 13.16
C ASN A 354 7.07 -4.25 12.09
N SER A 355 6.95 -3.66 10.90
CA SER A 355 8.00 -3.73 9.86
C SER A 355 9.29 -3.01 10.29
N ASN A 356 9.22 -2.22 11.36
CA ASN A 356 10.29 -1.34 11.78
C ASN A 356 11.21 -1.95 12.87
N THR A 357 10.93 -3.05 13.55
CA THR A 357 11.71 -3.42 14.75
C THR A 357 12.75 -4.55 14.65
N VAL A 358 13.14 -5.09 13.48
CA VAL A 358 14.01 -6.30 13.46
C VAL A 358 15.13 -6.30 12.43
N ARG A 359 16.40 -6.45 12.84
CA ARG A 359 17.61 -6.46 11.97
C ARG A 359 17.63 -7.54 10.85
N SER A 360 16.72 -8.52 10.87
CA SER A 360 16.41 -9.48 9.78
C SER A 360 15.38 -8.92 8.76
N ARG A 361 15.36 -7.59 8.61
CA ARG A 361 14.20 -6.74 8.29
C ARG A 361 13.69 -6.76 6.86
N THR A 362 14.57 -6.68 5.88
CA THR A 362 14.17 -6.33 4.51
C THR A 362 13.34 -7.44 3.86
N VAL A 363 13.65 -8.69 4.22
CA VAL A 363 13.03 -9.86 3.59
C VAL A 363 11.68 -10.20 4.20
N SER A 364 11.54 -10.10 5.53
CA SER A 364 10.26 -10.33 6.22
C SER A 364 9.24 -9.23 5.90
N ALA A 365 9.68 -7.97 5.84
CA ALA A 365 8.81 -6.86 5.43
C ALA A 365 8.36 -6.99 3.97
N ALA A 366 9.26 -7.38 3.06
CA ALA A 366 8.90 -7.67 1.66
C ALA A 366 7.92 -8.84 1.58
N ALA A 367 8.17 -9.95 2.29
CA ALA A 367 7.26 -11.09 2.32
C ALA A 367 5.88 -10.71 2.88
N TYR A 368 5.82 -9.93 3.96
CA TYR A 368 4.56 -9.43 4.50
C TYR A 368 3.80 -8.58 3.46
N ASN A 369 4.49 -7.66 2.78
CA ASN A 369 3.88 -6.86 1.72
C ASN A 369 3.32 -7.72 0.58
N MET A 370 4.04 -8.78 0.20
CA MET A 370 3.56 -9.76 -0.78
C MET A 370 2.25 -10.44 -0.32
N PHE A 371 2.10 -10.77 0.97
CA PHE A 371 0.85 -11.30 1.53
C PHE A 371 -0.29 -10.28 1.53
N VAL A 372 0.00 -9.00 1.77
CA VAL A 372 -0.99 -7.91 1.63
C VAL A 372 -1.46 -7.81 0.17
N GLN A 373 -0.56 -7.92 -0.81
CA GLN A 373 -1.00 -7.93 -2.22
C GLN A 373 -1.83 -9.17 -2.59
N LEU A 374 -1.56 -10.33 -1.98
CA LEU A 374 -2.41 -11.50 -2.10
C LEU A 374 -3.82 -11.26 -1.52
N SER A 375 -3.94 -10.49 -0.43
CA SER A 375 -5.24 -10.01 0.08
C SER A 375 -6.04 -9.30 -1.00
N GLY A 376 -5.41 -8.33 -1.69
CA GLY A 376 -6.03 -7.58 -2.78
C GLY A 376 -6.45 -8.44 -3.98
N ILE A 377 -5.67 -9.48 -4.29
CA ILE A 377 -6.00 -10.43 -5.37
C ILE A 377 -7.26 -11.23 -5.01
N ILE A 378 -7.35 -11.69 -3.76
CA ILE A 378 -8.51 -12.43 -3.25
C ILE A 378 -9.72 -11.52 -3.21
N SER A 379 -9.58 -10.32 -2.65
CA SER A 379 -10.68 -9.36 -2.49
C SER A 379 -11.30 -8.96 -3.84
N ALA A 380 -10.47 -8.73 -4.86
CA ALA A 380 -10.92 -8.39 -6.21
C ALA A 380 -11.82 -9.46 -6.87
N GLN A 381 -11.81 -10.70 -6.37
CA GLN A 381 -12.60 -11.81 -6.92
C GLN A 381 -13.84 -12.18 -6.09
N ILE A 382 -14.07 -11.49 -4.96
CA ILE A 382 -15.20 -11.80 -4.05
C ILE A 382 -16.52 -11.30 -4.63
N TYR A 383 -16.56 -10.06 -5.11
CA TYR A 383 -17.74 -9.52 -5.77
C TYR A 383 -17.73 -9.95 -7.23
N ARG A 384 -18.81 -10.54 -7.70
CA ARG A 384 -18.94 -11.05 -9.06
C ARG A 384 -20.22 -10.60 -9.71
N GLU A 385 -20.23 -10.64 -11.03
CA GLU A 385 -21.37 -10.18 -11.82
C GLU A 385 -22.68 -10.94 -11.56
N ASP A 386 -22.60 -12.24 -11.27
CA ASP A 386 -23.75 -13.10 -10.94
C ASP A 386 -24.46 -12.68 -9.65
N ASP A 387 -23.78 -11.96 -8.76
CA ASP A 387 -24.34 -11.51 -7.48
C ASP A 387 -24.90 -10.08 -7.53
N LYS A 388 -24.93 -9.41 -8.70
CA LYS A 388 -25.55 -8.09 -8.86
C LYS A 388 -27.05 -8.13 -8.53
N PRO A 389 -27.63 -7.05 -7.96
CA PRO A 389 -27.01 -5.80 -7.51
C PRO A 389 -26.65 -5.76 -6.02
N LEU A 390 -27.03 -6.80 -5.25
CA LEU A 390 -26.93 -6.80 -3.78
C LEU A 390 -25.64 -7.43 -3.24
N TYR A 391 -24.94 -8.22 -4.06
CA TYR A 391 -23.69 -8.91 -3.72
C TYR A 391 -23.76 -9.75 -2.43
N ARG A 392 -24.92 -10.35 -2.11
CA ARG A 392 -25.15 -11.09 -0.85
C ARG A 392 -24.17 -12.23 -0.62
N ARG A 393 -23.86 -13.01 -1.65
CA ARG A 393 -22.84 -14.07 -1.55
C ARG A 393 -21.48 -13.49 -1.18
N GLY A 394 -21.07 -12.40 -1.82
CA GLY A 394 -19.87 -11.65 -1.47
C GLY A 394 -19.89 -11.20 0.00
N ASN A 395 -20.97 -10.58 0.45
CA ASN A 395 -21.13 -10.10 1.83
C ASN A 395 -21.04 -11.23 2.87
N LYS A 396 -21.64 -12.40 2.59
CA LYS A 396 -21.48 -13.61 3.43
C LYS A 396 -20.04 -14.10 3.51
N VAL A 397 -19.32 -14.08 2.38
CA VAL A 397 -17.89 -14.44 2.35
C VAL A 397 -17.08 -13.44 3.19
N LEU A 398 -17.36 -12.14 3.07
CA LEU A 398 -16.69 -11.11 3.88
C LEU A 398 -16.95 -11.29 5.38
N LEU A 399 -18.19 -11.59 5.78
CA LEU A 399 -18.51 -11.92 7.18
C LEU A 399 -17.78 -13.19 7.67
N GLY A 400 -17.66 -14.21 6.82
CA GLY A 400 -16.90 -15.42 7.14
C GLY A 400 -15.40 -15.14 7.32
N ILE A 401 -14.82 -14.33 6.44
CA ILE A 401 -13.41 -13.90 6.54
C ILE A 401 -13.19 -13.01 7.77
N LEU A 402 -14.17 -12.17 8.11
CA LEU A 402 -14.13 -11.36 9.33
C LEU A 402 -14.11 -12.22 10.59
N ALA A 403 -14.94 -13.27 10.64
CA ALA A 403 -14.91 -14.24 11.74
C ALA A 403 -13.56 -14.98 11.81
N LEU A 404 -12.98 -15.34 10.66
CA LEU A 404 -11.64 -15.93 10.59
C LEU A 404 -10.57 -14.95 11.10
N ASN A 405 -10.68 -13.65 10.79
CA ASN A 405 -9.78 -12.62 11.31
C ASN A 405 -9.75 -12.62 12.84
N PHE A 406 -10.90 -12.67 13.52
CA PHE A 406 -10.93 -12.75 14.99
C PHE A 406 -10.17 -13.97 15.54
N VAL A 407 -10.32 -15.13 14.88
CA VAL A 407 -9.62 -16.36 15.27
C VAL A 407 -8.11 -16.21 15.05
N VAL A 408 -7.69 -15.67 13.91
CA VAL A 408 -6.27 -15.48 13.57
C VAL A 408 -5.60 -14.47 14.50
N TYR A 409 -6.26 -13.35 14.81
CA TYR A 409 -5.78 -12.37 15.78
C TYR A 409 -5.63 -12.98 17.19
N GLY A 410 -6.64 -13.74 17.64
CA GLY A 410 -6.58 -14.46 18.91
C GLY A 410 -5.45 -15.49 18.95
N PHE A 411 -5.28 -16.26 17.88
CA PHE A 411 -4.19 -17.22 17.73
C PHE A 411 -2.82 -16.54 17.74
N ALA A 412 -2.64 -15.45 16.99
CA ALA A 412 -1.39 -14.71 16.93
C ALA A 412 -1.01 -14.15 18.32
N LYS A 413 -1.95 -13.51 19.03
CA LYS A 413 -1.71 -13.01 20.38
C LYS A 413 -1.33 -14.14 21.34
N PHE A 414 -2.08 -15.24 21.34
CA PHE A 414 -1.78 -16.39 22.20
C PHE A 414 -0.40 -17.01 21.89
N TYR A 415 -0.09 -17.17 20.60
CA TYR A 415 1.18 -17.71 20.14
C TYR A 415 2.36 -16.84 20.57
N TYR A 416 2.29 -15.52 20.34
CA TYR A 416 3.37 -14.60 20.70
C TYR A 416 3.55 -14.44 22.20
N VAL A 417 2.46 -14.41 22.98
CA VAL A 417 2.54 -14.42 24.45
C VAL A 417 3.23 -15.70 24.96
N ARG A 418 2.80 -16.88 24.48
CA ARG A 418 3.42 -18.16 24.86
C ARG A 418 4.90 -18.22 24.48
N ARG A 419 5.24 -17.72 23.29
CA ARG A 419 6.61 -17.69 22.77
C ARG A 419 7.50 -16.75 23.57
N ASN A 420 7.01 -15.55 23.90
CA ASN A 420 7.71 -14.59 24.74
C ASN A 420 7.90 -15.15 26.16
N GLN A 421 6.87 -15.74 26.78
CA GLN A 421 6.98 -16.37 28.10
C GLN A 421 8.00 -17.51 28.13
N TYR A 422 8.06 -18.34 27.08
CA TYR A 422 9.09 -19.38 26.95
C TYR A 422 10.50 -18.78 26.88
N ARG A 423 10.67 -17.70 26.10
CA ARG A 423 11.96 -17.00 25.99
C ARG A 423 12.35 -16.29 27.28
N ASP A 424 11.39 -15.66 27.97
CA ASP A 424 11.60 -15.01 29.25
C ASP A 424 12.05 -16.00 30.31
N ARG A 425 11.48 -17.21 30.35
CA ARG A 425 11.92 -18.26 31.27
C ARG A 425 13.37 -18.65 31.05
N ILE A 426 13.79 -18.79 29.79
CA ILE A 426 15.17 -19.16 29.44
C ILE A 426 16.12 -17.99 29.73
N TRP A 427 15.77 -16.79 29.26
CA TRP A 427 16.59 -15.59 29.42
C TRP A 427 16.77 -15.19 30.88
N ASN A 428 15.68 -15.22 31.66
CA ASN A 428 15.71 -14.90 33.09
C ASN A 428 16.39 -16.01 33.92
N GLY A 429 16.41 -17.24 33.41
CA GLY A 429 17.16 -18.36 34.00
C GLY A 429 18.67 -18.30 33.76
N MET A 430 19.15 -17.49 32.81
CA MET A 430 20.58 -17.27 32.57
C MET A 430 21.16 -16.24 33.52
N THR A 431 22.38 -16.51 34.00
CA THR A 431 23.22 -15.55 34.72
C THR A 431 23.69 -14.41 33.80
N GLU A 432 24.16 -13.30 34.38
CA GLU A 432 24.58 -12.13 33.61
C GLU A 432 25.77 -12.43 32.68
N GLU A 433 26.70 -13.27 33.12
CA GLU A 433 27.83 -13.73 32.32
C GLU A 433 27.39 -14.64 31.14
N GLU A 434 26.41 -15.52 31.36
CA GLU A 434 25.84 -16.37 30.31
C GLU A 434 25.07 -15.56 29.26
N ARG A 435 24.36 -14.50 29.67
CA ARG A 435 23.70 -13.58 28.73
C ARG A 435 24.72 -12.84 27.87
N LEU A 436 25.79 -12.34 28.47
CA LEU A 436 26.87 -11.67 27.73
C LEU A 436 27.58 -12.64 26.79
N HIS A 437 27.82 -13.87 27.24
CA HIS A 437 28.39 -14.92 26.40
C HIS A 437 27.46 -15.28 25.23
N TYR A 438 26.16 -15.45 25.46
CA TYR A 438 25.17 -15.69 24.40
C TYR A 438 25.14 -14.53 23.39
N LEU A 439 25.10 -13.29 23.85
CA LEU A 439 25.13 -12.12 22.96
C LEU A 439 26.41 -12.03 22.12
N ALA A 440 27.54 -12.50 22.65
CA ALA A 440 28.84 -12.50 21.95
C ALA A 440 29.01 -13.69 20.97
N THR A 441 28.39 -14.83 21.24
CA THR A 441 28.65 -16.10 20.52
C THR A 441 27.47 -16.66 19.72
N THR A 442 26.28 -16.09 19.88
CA THR A 442 25.08 -16.64 19.23
C THR A 442 25.15 -16.58 17.71
N LYS A 443 24.70 -17.66 17.08
CA LYS A 443 24.45 -17.74 15.63
C LYS A 443 22.99 -17.48 15.28
N ASP A 444 22.14 -17.24 16.29
CA ASP A 444 20.71 -16.96 16.08
C ASP A 444 20.52 -15.56 15.50
N GLU A 445 19.78 -15.47 14.41
CA GLU A 445 19.50 -14.21 13.72
C GLU A 445 18.04 -13.77 13.93
N GLY A 446 17.83 -12.47 14.13
CA GLY A 446 16.51 -11.85 14.12
C GLY A 446 15.55 -12.42 15.17
N ASN A 447 14.39 -12.88 14.70
CA ASN A 447 13.30 -13.36 15.53
C ASN A 447 13.59 -14.67 16.27
N LYS A 448 14.70 -15.37 15.99
CA LYS A 448 15.12 -16.59 16.69
C LYS A 448 15.95 -16.30 17.94
N ARG A 449 16.44 -15.07 18.12
CA ARG A 449 17.23 -14.71 19.30
C ARG A 449 16.40 -14.72 20.58
N LEU A 450 17.03 -15.08 21.69
CA LEU A 450 16.40 -15.15 23.01
C LEU A 450 16.11 -13.78 23.63
N ASP A 451 16.79 -12.71 23.19
CA ASP A 451 16.53 -11.33 23.61
C ASP A 451 15.42 -10.65 22.77
N PHE A 452 15.02 -11.25 21.65
CA PHE A 452 13.94 -10.73 20.82
C PHE A 452 12.57 -11.03 21.42
N ARG A 453 11.72 -10.00 21.53
CA ARG A 453 10.32 -10.10 21.95
C ARG A 453 9.41 -9.69 20.81
N PHE A 454 8.37 -10.48 20.58
CA PHE A 454 7.30 -10.09 19.66
C PHE A 454 6.40 -9.06 20.34
N GLU A 455 6.21 -7.91 19.70
CA GLU A 455 5.16 -6.96 20.06
C GLU A 455 3.80 -7.62 19.76
N HIS A 456 2.90 -7.67 20.75
CA HIS A 456 1.66 -8.45 20.74
C HIS A 456 0.51 -7.71 21.40
#